data_AF-A0A1H7VBQ4-F1
#
_entry.id   AF-A0A1H7VBQ4-F1
#
_cell.length_a   1.000
_cell.length_b   1.000
_cell.length_c   1.000
_cell.angle_alpha   90.00
_cell.angle_beta   90.00
_cell.angle_gamma   90.00
#
_symmetry.space_group_name_H-M   'P 1'
#
loop_
_entity.id
_entity.type
_entity.pdbx_description
1 polymer ?
#
loop_
_entity_poly.entity_id
_entity_poly.type
_entity_poly.pdbx_seq_one_letter_code
_entity_poly.pdbx_strand_id
1 'polypeptide(L)'
;MSFTHVRRGAVPLVAAAAMAAGSLLLASPASAAPTSIEFKGACQARAILTQHMSQPLGMTIDAPAAVKVGEQFSYRLQPTVSSLPDKESIATTTDIQRLKIDWELPANTEFVGATVVAGTGKGLTGVAPSVIRVNDAGEPDAAGTILRLSGDNETVGNGPKSSLNTPGGIAVEKTKTDMDGNPTADGSTKFQLPAVEVTVKAVAEGVVTPTVRVSGDAANYNSEKNYDTFLARAFALGSNQNAPTFCTPKDGTRPANDVPVNAGGQALATITVGAGGPVDPGGPDPVDPGAGSVDFGSIGSIFGS
;
A
#
# COMPACT_ATOMS: atom_id res chain seq x y z
N MET A 1 57.11 56.71 -16.18
CA MET A 1 56.05 57.58 -15.62
C MET A 1 55.02 56.70 -14.93
N SER A 2 54.67 57.07 -13.69
CA SER A 2 53.51 56.66 -12.88
C SER A 2 53.23 55.16 -12.65
N PHE A 3 53.49 54.62 -11.46
CA PHE A 3 52.76 54.74 -10.17
C PHE A 3 51.65 53.66 -10.04
N THR A 4 51.93 52.59 -9.29
CA THR A 4 51.33 52.19 -7.95
C THR A 4 50.00 51.44 -8.06
N HIS A 5 49.64 50.38 -7.32
CA HIS A 5 49.99 49.81 -6.00
C HIS A 5 49.83 48.26 -6.06
N VAL A 6 50.71 47.39 -5.55
CA VAL A 6 51.11 47.06 -4.15
C VAL A 6 50.16 46.06 -3.44
N ARG A 7 50.70 44.83 -3.24
CA ARG A 7 50.63 43.92 -2.07
C ARG A 7 49.25 43.37 -1.65
N ARG A 8 49.10 42.26 -0.93
CA ARG A 8 49.86 41.46 0.08
C ARG A 8 49.14 40.10 0.08
N GLY A 9 49.71 38.95 0.40
CA GLY A 9 50.63 38.63 1.49
C GLY A 9 50.08 37.37 2.17
N ALA A 10 50.93 36.36 2.31
CA ALA A 10 50.65 35.13 3.04
C ALA A 10 50.40 35.40 4.54
N VAL A 11 49.54 34.59 5.17
CA VAL A 11 49.61 34.30 6.61
C VAL A 11 49.17 32.85 6.86
N PRO A 12 49.94 32.05 7.62
CA PRO A 12 49.56 30.73 8.14
C PRO A 12 48.92 30.84 9.53
N LEU A 13 48.18 29.82 9.96
CA LEU A 13 48.28 29.17 11.29
C LEU A 13 46.99 28.41 11.64
N VAL A 14 47.24 27.20 12.14
CA VAL A 14 46.31 26.23 12.69
C VAL A 14 45.61 26.80 13.93
N ALA A 15 44.29 26.67 13.99
CA ALA A 15 43.55 26.61 15.24
C ALA A 15 42.37 25.66 15.08
N ALA A 16 42.39 24.58 15.85
CA ALA A 16 41.35 23.57 15.93
C ALA A 16 40.08 24.17 16.53
N ALA A 17 38.96 23.97 15.86
CA ALA A 17 37.62 24.11 16.43
C ALA A 17 36.85 22.82 16.15
N ALA A 18 36.68 22.01 17.20
CA ALA A 18 35.83 20.84 17.19
C ALA A 18 34.37 21.30 17.04
N MET A 19 33.82 21.19 15.83
CA MET A 19 32.39 21.33 15.58
C MET A 19 31.79 19.93 15.69
N ALA A 20 31.25 19.62 16.88
CA ALA A 20 30.32 18.52 17.07
C ALA A 20 29.02 18.87 16.33
N ALA A 21 28.96 18.57 15.03
CA ALA A 21 27.72 18.60 14.28
C ALA A 21 26.98 17.28 14.56
N GLY A 22 25.97 17.36 15.43
CA GLY A 22 25.05 16.26 15.68
C GLY A 22 24.28 15.91 14.41
N SER A 23 24.68 14.82 13.78
CA SER A 23 23.91 14.19 12.72
C SER A 23 22.65 13.58 13.33
N LEU A 24 21.51 14.27 13.21
CA LEU A 24 20.20 13.63 13.33
C LEU A 24 20.06 12.63 12.18
N LEU A 25 20.51 11.40 12.42
CA LEU A 25 20.18 10.24 11.60
C LEU A 25 18.67 10.03 11.72
N LEU A 26 17.91 10.55 10.76
CA LEU A 26 16.59 10.02 10.43
C LEU A 26 16.83 8.58 9.96
N ALA A 27 16.91 7.64 10.90
CA ALA A 27 16.98 6.23 10.60
C ALA A 27 15.65 5.85 9.95
N SER A 28 15.63 5.81 8.61
CA SER A 28 14.55 5.16 7.90
C SER A 28 14.43 3.73 8.44
N PRO A 29 13.22 3.26 8.78
CA PRO A 29 13.05 1.90 9.25
C PRO A 29 13.66 0.95 8.22
N ALA A 30 14.37 -0.08 8.68
CA ALA A 30 14.95 -1.07 7.80
C ALA A 30 13.80 -1.80 7.07
N SER A 31 13.61 -1.48 5.79
CA SER A 31 12.67 -2.19 4.93
C SER A 31 13.11 -3.65 4.79
N ALA A 32 12.17 -4.59 4.98
CA ALA A 32 12.40 -5.96 4.57
C ALA A 32 12.42 -6.01 3.04
N ALA A 33 13.07 -7.02 2.46
CA ALA A 33 12.96 -7.25 1.03
C ALA A 33 11.48 -7.52 0.67
N PRO A 34 10.98 -7.02 -0.47
CA PRO A 34 9.63 -7.31 -0.91
C PRO A 34 9.38 -8.82 -0.98
N THR A 35 8.21 -9.26 -0.51
CA THR A 35 7.78 -10.65 -0.56
C THR A 35 6.59 -10.80 -1.49
N SER A 36 6.58 -11.86 -2.30
CA SER A 36 5.43 -12.23 -3.12
C SER A 36 4.76 -13.46 -2.55
N ILE A 37 3.46 -13.39 -2.36
CA ILE A 37 2.62 -14.51 -1.96
C ILE A 37 1.77 -14.89 -3.17
N GLU A 38 2.07 -16.03 -3.75
CA GLU A 38 1.25 -16.66 -4.79
C GLU A 38 0.21 -17.57 -4.13
N PHE A 39 -1.03 -17.50 -4.59
CA PHE A 39 -2.14 -18.28 -4.07
C PHE A 39 -3.18 -18.56 -5.16
N LYS A 40 -4.22 -19.32 -4.82
CA LYS A 40 -5.35 -19.57 -5.72
C LYS A 40 -6.56 -18.75 -5.31
N GLY A 41 -7.24 -18.17 -6.28
CA GLY A 41 -8.57 -17.61 -6.11
C GLY A 41 -9.64 -18.58 -6.58
N ALA A 42 -10.62 -18.88 -5.74
CA ALA A 42 -11.85 -19.53 -6.17
C ALA A 42 -12.79 -18.45 -6.70
N CYS A 43 -13.09 -18.51 -7.99
CA CYS A 43 -13.85 -17.49 -8.70
C CYS A 43 -15.16 -18.05 -9.23
N GLN A 44 -16.24 -17.26 -9.17
CA GLN A 44 -17.47 -17.52 -9.89
C GLN A 44 -17.73 -16.38 -10.88
N ALA A 45 -17.84 -16.72 -12.17
CA ALA A 45 -18.32 -15.80 -13.18
C ALA A 45 -19.82 -16.07 -13.44
N ARG A 46 -20.68 -15.12 -13.08
CA ARG A 46 -22.14 -15.25 -13.25
C ARG A 46 -22.57 -14.89 -14.68
N ALA A 47 -22.14 -15.71 -15.65
CA ALA A 47 -22.60 -15.64 -17.03
C ALA A 47 -23.87 -16.48 -17.25
N ILE A 48 -24.44 -16.46 -18.48
CA ILE A 48 -25.56 -17.35 -18.88
C ILE A 48 -25.26 -18.81 -18.53
N LEU A 49 -24.03 -19.25 -18.81
CA LEU A 49 -23.47 -20.47 -18.27
C LEU A 49 -22.47 -20.07 -17.19
N THR A 50 -22.87 -20.23 -15.93
CA THR A 50 -21.99 -19.92 -14.80
C THR A 50 -20.69 -20.71 -14.88
N GLN A 51 -19.57 -20.02 -14.73
CA GLN A 51 -18.24 -20.65 -14.71
C GLN A 51 -17.69 -20.65 -13.29
N HIS A 52 -17.14 -21.79 -12.90
CA HIS A 52 -16.49 -22.01 -11.61
C HIS A 52 -15.00 -22.24 -11.88
N MET A 53 -14.15 -21.36 -11.39
CA MET A 53 -12.74 -21.31 -11.79
C MET A 53 -11.83 -21.29 -10.56
N SER A 54 -10.63 -21.82 -10.73
CA SER A 54 -9.53 -21.62 -9.81
C SER A 54 -8.45 -20.87 -10.57
N GLN A 55 -8.20 -19.61 -10.18
CA GLN A 55 -7.28 -18.71 -10.87
C GLN A 55 -5.98 -18.58 -10.06
N PRO A 56 -4.80 -18.60 -10.71
CA PRO A 56 -3.57 -18.20 -10.05
C PRO A 56 -3.64 -16.69 -9.78
N LEU A 57 -3.50 -16.31 -8.52
CA LEU A 57 -3.50 -14.93 -8.06
C LEU A 57 -2.31 -14.72 -7.14
N GLY A 58 -1.96 -13.47 -6.89
CA GLY A 58 -0.87 -13.18 -5.98
C GLY A 58 -0.83 -11.73 -5.57
N MET A 59 -0.07 -11.48 -4.51
CA MET A 59 0.18 -10.15 -3.98
C MET A 59 1.66 -10.03 -3.63
N THR A 60 2.29 -8.97 -4.13
CA THR A 60 3.59 -8.53 -3.65
C THR A 60 3.38 -7.49 -2.56
N ILE A 61 4.11 -7.63 -1.46
CA ILE A 61 4.13 -6.67 -0.37
C ILE A 61 5.57 -6.23 -0.08
N ASP A 62 5.75 -4.94 0.14
CA ASP A 62 7.01 -4.33 0.55
C ASP A 62 6.72 -3.52 1.82
N ALA A 63 7.34 -3.91 2.93
CA ALA A 63 7.03 -3.39 4.26
C ALA A 63 8.26 -3.42 5.17
N PRO A 64 8.34 -2.53 6.19
CA PRO A 64 9.37 -2.62 7.21
C PRO A 64 9.21 -3.92 8.02
N ALA A 65 10.33 -4.50 8.47
CA ALA A 65 10.28 -5.67 9.34
C ALA A 65 9.74 -5.31 10.74
N ALA A 66 10.07 -4.11 11.22
CA ALA A 66 9.65 -3.61 12.52
C ALA A 66 9.53 -2.08 12.53
N VAL A 67 8.67 -1.58 13.42
CA VAL A 67 8.41 -0.16 13.70
C VAL A 67 8.19 0.01 15.21
N LYS A 68 8.11 1.26 15.68
CA LYS A 68 7.79 1.56 17.09
C LYS A 68 6.36 2.06 17.26
N VAL A 69 5.82 1.91 18.47
CA VAL A 69 4.56 2.58 18.83
C VAL A 69 4.64 4.08 18.55
N GLY A 70 3.62 4.62 17.88
CA GLY A 70 3.52 6.01 17.49
C GLY A 70 4.23 6.37 16.18
N GLU A 71 5.03 5.47 15.61
CA GLU A 71 5.74 5.67 14.35
C GLU A 71 4.77 5.61 13.15
N GLN A 72 4.91 6.56 12.22
CA GLN A 72 4.27 6.49 10.91
C GLN A 72 5.18 5.71 9.95
N PHE A 73 4.60 4.74 9.24
CA PHE A 73 5.30 3.95 8.25
C PHE A 73 4.41 3.65 7.06
N SER A 74 5.04 3.32 5.94
CA SER A 74 4.36 2.88 4.74
C SER A 74 4.62 1.40 4.47
N TYR A 75 3.63 0.74 3.89
CA TYR A 75 3.79 -0.55 3.21
C TYR A 75 3.13 -0.47 1.84
N ARG A 76 3.68 -1.19 0.87
CA ARG A 76 3.21 -1.18 -0.51
C ARG A 76 2.65 -2.54 -0.88
N LEU A 77 1.45 -2.55 -1.44
CA LEU A 77 0.72 -3.73 -1.90
C LEU A 77 0.59 -3.67 -3.41
N GLN A 78 0.87 -4.77 -4.12
CA GLN A 78 0.69 -4.84 -5.56
C GLN A 78 0.17 -6.21 -5.98
N PRO A 79 -1.01 -6.30 -6.65
CA PRO A 79 -1.42 -7.54 -7.28
C PRO A 79 -0.37 -8.02 -8.30
N THR A 80 -0.11 -9.33 -8.32
CA THR A 80 0.82 -9.91 -9.29
C THR A 80 0.24 -9.85 -10.71
N VAL A 81 1.09 -10.12 -11.70
CA VAL A 81 0.68 -10.09 -13.11
C VAL A 81 -0.49 -11.06 -13.32
N SER A 82 -1.58 -10.52 -13.86
CA SER A 82 -2.81 -11.25 -14.14
C SER A 82 -2.99 -11.49 -15.64
N SER A 83 -3.94 -12.34 -15.99
CA SER A 83 -4.11 -12.83 -17.35
C SER A 83 -5.59 -12.87 -17.76
N LEU A 84 -5.94 -12.18 -18.84
CA LEU A 84 -7.21 -12.33 -19.54
C LEU A 84 -7.07 -13.45 -20.60
N PRO A 85 -7.64 -14.66 -20.39
CA PRO A 85 -7.46 -15.82 -21.29
C PRO A 85 -8.12 -15.60 -22.65
N ASP A 86 -7.66 -16.20 -23.76
CA ASP A 86 -8.31 -16.04 -25.10
C ASP A 86 -9.77 -16.49 -25.11
N LYS A 87 -10.03 -17.60 -24.44
CA LYS A 87 -11.34 -18.21 -24.33
C LYS A 87 -11.60 -18.65 -22.91
N GLU A 88 -12.86 -18.67 -22.54
CA GLU A 88 -13.36 -19.33 -21.33
C GLU A 88 -14.54 -20.20 -21.74
N SER A 89 -14.41 -21.51 -21.55
CA SER A 89 -15.34 -22.49 -22.12
C SER A 89 -15.57 -22.26 -23.64
N ILE A 90 -16.82 -22.05 -24.06
CA ILE A 90 -17.21 -21.76 -25.44
C ILE A 90 -17.10 -20.27 -25.83
N ALA A 91 -16.81 -19.39 -24.88
CA ALA A 91 -16.83 -17.95 -25.06
C ALA A 91 -15.44 -17.40 -25.42
N THR A 92 -15.38 -16.43 -26.34
CA THR A 92 -14.12 -15.71 -26.63
C THR A 92 -14.11 -14.42 -25.83
N THR A 93 -13.11 -14.22 -24.97
CA THR A 93 -13.07 -13.05 -24.11
C THR A 93 -12.75 -11.79 -24.91
N THR A 94 -13.29 -10.66 -24.47
CA THR A 94 -13.19 -9.37 -25.18
C THR A 94 -12.46 -8.34 -24.34
N ASP A 95 -12.83 -8.21 -23.07
CA ASP A 95 -12.20 -7.31 -22.12
C ASP A 95 -12.63 -7.64 -20.69
N ILE A 96 -11.92 -7.02 -19.74
CA ILE A 96 -12.32 -6.91 -18.34
C ILE A 96 -12.64 -5.45 -18.05
N GLN A 97 -13.67 -5.21 -17.26
CA GLN A 97 -14.09 -3.89 -16.78
C GLN A 97 -14.24 -3.93 -15.26
N ARG A 98 -14.29 -2.76 -14.62
CA ARG A 98 -14.62 -2.59 -13.20
C ARG A 98 -13.77 -3.45 -12.27
N LEU A 99 -12.49 -3.58 -12.60
CA LEU A 99 -11.52 -4.25 -11.73
C LEU A 99 -11.48 -3.55 -10.38
N LYS A 100 -11.60 -4.36 -9.33
CA LYS A 100 -11.61 -3.93 -7.94
C LYS A 100 -10.75 -4.87 -7.10
N ILE A 101 -9.87 -4.30 -6.29
CA ILE A 101 -9.16 -5.03 -5.22
C ILE A 101 -9.44 -4.34 -3.89
N ASP A 102 -9.94 -5.08 -2.91
CA ASP A 102 -10.15 -4.62 -1.54
C ASP A 102 -9.10 -5.22 -0.58
N TRP A 103 -8.49 -4.39 0.26
CA TRP A 103 -7.66 -4.80 1.39
C TRP A 103 -8.29 -4.35 2.70
N GLU A 104 -8.01 -5.08 3.78
CA GLU A 104 -8.35 -4.62 5.11
C GLU A 104 -7.28 -3.66 5.62
N LEU A 105 -7.72 -2.56 6.24
CA LEU A 105 -6.84 -1.76 7.07
C LEU A 105 -6.40 -2.61 8.26
N PRO A 106 -5.09 -2.80 8.46
CA PRO A 106 -4.59 -3.64 9.55
C PRO A 106 -5.07 -3.13 10.90
N ALA A 107 -5.43 -4.04 11.79
CA ALA A 107 -5.58 -3.74 13.21
C ALA A 107 -4.25 -3.17 13.77
N ASN A 108 -4.33 -2.55 14.96
CA ASN A 108 -3.17 -1.92 15.62
C ASN A 108 -2.55 -0.76 14.81
N THR A 109 -3.32 -0.16 13.90
CA THR A 109 -2.89 1.00 13.13
C THR A 109 -3.95 2.10 13.10
N GLU A 110 -3.48 3.33 12.95
CA GLU A 110 -4.30 4.49 12.57
C GLU A 110 -3.99 4.85 11.11
N PHE A 111 -5.00 4.90 10.26
CA PHE A 111 -4.82 5.20 8.84
C PHE A 111 -4.48 6.67 8.61
N VAL A 112 -3.39 6.93 7.88
CA VAL A 112 -2.95 8.28 7.52
C VAL A 112 -3.31 8.59 6.07
N GLY A 113 -3.03 7.67 5.14
CA GLY A 113 -3.31 7.87 3.72
C GLY A 113 -2.96 6.67 2.86
N ALA A 114 -3.43 6.68 1.62
CA ALA A 114 -3.04 5.71 0.61
C ALA A 114 -2.96 6.39 -0.76
N THR A 115 -2.01 5.96 -1.58
CA THR A 115 -1.84 6.49 -2.94
C THR A 115 -1.54 5.37 -3.93
N VAL A 116 -1.99 5.55 -5.17
CA VAL A 116 -1.60 4.68 -6.28
C VAL A 116 -0.19 5.05 -6.72
N VAL A 117 0.73 4.08 -6.78
CA VAL A 117 2.11 4.30 -7.17
C VAL A 117 2.19 4.41 -8.70
N ALA A 118 2.55 5.59 -9.20
CA ALA A 118 2.61 5.85 -10.64
C ALA A 118 3.60 4.91 -11.36
N GLY A 119 3.24 4.48 -12.58
CA GLY A 119 4.10 3.65 -13.44
C GLY A 119 4.17 2.16 -13.07
N THR A 120 3.46 1.71 -12.03
CA THR A 120 3.46 0.29 -11.60
C THR A 120 2.35 -0.54 -12.24
N GLY A 121 1.30 0.11 -12.76
CA GLY A 121 0.25 -0.56 -13.53
C GLY A 121 0.58 -0.62 -15.01
N LYS A 122 0.17 -1.70 -15.70
CA LYS A 122 0.41 -1.91 -17.13
C LYS A 122 -0.74 -2.65 -17.80
N GLY A 123 -1.03 -2.29 -19.05
CA GLY A 123 -2.10 -2.92 -19.84
C GLY A 123 -3.50 -2.53 -19.39
N LEU A 124 -3.63 -1.37 -18.73
CA LEU A 124 -4.89 -0.86 -18.20
C LEU A 124 -5.45 0.25 -19.10
N THR A 125 -6.77 0.26 -19.27
CA THR A 125 -7.55 1.28 -19.97
C THR A 125 -8.73 1.71 -19.09
N GLY A 126 -9.62 2.55 -19.63
CA GLY A 126 -10.82 3.01 -18.90
C GLY A 126 -10.50 4.12 -17.90
N VAL A 127 -11.17 4.09 -16.74
CA VAL A 127 -10.98 5.07 -15.67
C VAL A 127 -9.66 4.80 -14.96
N ALA A 128 -8.88 5.87 -14.73
CA ALA A 128 -7.59 5.76 -14.04
C ALA A 128 -7.76 5.11 -12.66
N PRO A 129 -6.86 4.18 -12.28
CA PRO A 129 -6.89 3.58 -10.95
C PRO A 129 -6.78 4.63 -9.83
N SER A 130 -7.59 4.43 -8.80
CA SER A 130 -7.65 5.26 -7.60
C SER A 130 -7.78 4.35 -6.37
N VAL A 131 -7.28 4.81 -5.22
CA VAL A 131 -7.46 4.14 -3.94
C VAL A 131 -8.31 5.01 -3.02
N ILE A 132 -9.35 4.43 -2.44
CA ILE A 132 -10.23 5.11 -1.48
C ILE A 132 -10.49 4.24 -0.26
N ARG A 133 -10.82 4.89 0.86
CA ARG A 133 -11.27 4.21 2.09
C ARG A 133 -12.79 4.05 2.04
N VAL A 134 -13.27 2.83 2.26
CA VAL A 134 -14.69 2.48 2.21
C VAL A 134 -15.12 1.67 3.43
N ASN A 135 -16.41 1.71 3.74
CA ASN A 135 -17.02 0.82 4.73
C ASN A 135 -17.43 -0.54 4.11
N ASP A 136 -18.05 -1.41 4.92
CA ASP A 136 -18.42 -2.76 4.49
C ASP A 136 -19.43 -2.77 3.31
N ALA A 137 -20.26 -1.72 3.18
CA ALA A 137 -21.17 -1.55 2.06
C ALA A 137 -20.49 -1.07 0.76
N GLY A 138 -19.20 -0.71 0.82
CA GLY A 138 -18.45 -0.18 -0.32
C GLY A 138 -18.66 1.33 -0.53
N GLU A 139 -19.27 2.02 0.43
CA GLU A 139 -19.45 3.47 0.42
C GLU A 139 -18.17 4.17 0.92
N PRO A 140 -17.75 5.29 0.30
CA PRO A 140 -16.66 6.11 0.82
C PRO A 140 -16.92 6.52 2.27
N ASP A 141 -15.98 6.20 3.15
CA ASP A 141 -16.16 6.40 4.59
C ASP A 141 -14.81 6.65 5.27
N ALA A 142 -14.69 7.79 5.97
CA ALA A 142 -13.50 8.14 6.72
C ALA A 142 -13.24 7.21 7.91
N ALA A 143 -14.26 6.50 8.41
CA ALA A 143 -14.14 5.48 9.44
C ALA A 143 -14.10 4.04 8.87
N GLY A 144 -14.18 3.89 7.54
CA GLY A 144 -14.20 2.60 6.86
C GLY A 144 -13.01 1.72 7.23
N THR A 145 -13.13 0.40 7.16
CA THR A 145 -12.03 -0.52 7.50
C THR A 145 -11.38 -1.12 6.26
N ILE A 146 -11.79 -0.69 5.07
CA ILE A 146 -11.38 -1.28 3.79
C ILE A 146 -10.71 -0.21 2.93
N LEU A 147 -9.58 -0.55 2.34
CA LEU A 147 -8.99 0.21 1.23
C LEU A 147 -9.35 -0.47 -0.08
N ARG A 148 -9.86 0.31 -1.03
CA ARG A 148 -10.30 -0.17 -2.32
C ARG A 148 -9.49 0.45 -3.43
N LEU A 149 -8.81 -0.37 -4.23
CA LEU A 149 -8.30 0.00 -5.55
C LEU A 149 -9.39 -0.25 -6.60
N SER A 150 -9.80 0.80 -7.30
CA SER A 150 -10.79 0.75 -8.39
C SER A 150 -10.70 2.01 -9.26
N GLY A 151 -11.51 2.11 -10.32
CA GLY A 151 -11.64 3.33 -11.12
C GLY A 151 -12.94 4.05 -10.72
N ASP A 152 -12.84 5.20 -10.06
CA ASP A 152 -13.99 6.02 -9.62
C ASP A 152 -15.03 5.25 -8.77
N ASN A 153 -14.60 4.23 -8.00
CA ASN A 153 -15.47 3.30 -7.25
C ASN A 153 -16.55 2.61 -8.11
N GLU A 154 -16.32 2.47 -9.42
CA GLU A 154 -17.16 1.68 -10.31
C GLU A 154 -16.76 0.21 -10.20
N THR A 155 -17.62 -0.58 -9.54
CA THR A 155 -17.34 -1.97 -9.16
C THR A 155 -18.38 -2.94 -9.69
N VAL A 156 -18.06 -4.23 -9.64
CA VAL A 156 -19.06 -5.30 -9.76
C VAL A 156 -19.57 -5.67 -8.37
N GLY A 157 -20.78 -5.20 -8.05
CA GLY A 157 -21.37 -5.30 -6.72
C GLY A 157 -20.67 -4.42 -5.67
N ASN A 158 -21.24 -4.38 -4.46
CA ASN A 158 -20.69 -3.70 -3.26
C ASN A 158 -20.15 -2.28 -3.50
N GLY A 159 -21.03 -1.30 -3.65
CA GLY A 159 -20.67 0.12 -3.69
C GLY A 159 -21.73 0.98 -4.42
N PRO A 160 -21.64 2.32 -4.30
CA PRO A 160 -22.65 3.26 -4.80
C PRO A 160 -22.75 3.29 -6.32
N LYS A 161 -21.64 3.02 -7.03
CA LYS A 161 -21.57 2.98 -8.51
C LYS A 161 -21.45 1.56 -9.04
N SER A 162 -21.90 0.58 -8.25
CA SER A 162 -21.84 -0.82 -8.65
C SER A 162 -22.83 -1.11 -9.78
N SER A 163 -22.43 -1.97 -10.72
CA SER A 163 -23.39 -2.63 -11.61
C SER A 163 -22.80 -3.93 -12.17
N LEU A 164 -23.69 -4.88 -12.47
CA LEU A 164 -23.33 -6.24 -12.86
C LEU A 164 -23.20 -6.41 -14.38
N ASN A 165 -23.51 -5.38 -15.17
CA ASN A 165 -23.66 -5.50 -16.62
C ASN A 165 -23.26 -4.26 -17.43
N THR A 166 -22.86 -3.17 -16.77
CA THR A 166 -22.44 -1.93 -17.44
C THR A 166 -20.92 -1.85 -17.40
N PRO A 167 -20.24 -1.59 -18.54
CA PRO A 167 -18.80 -1.29 -18.56
C PRO A 167 -18.45 -0.05 -17.72
N GLY A 168 -17.19 0.05 -17.30
CA GLY A 168 -16.71 1.16 -16.47
C GLY A 168 -15.45 0.79 -15.67
N GLY A 169 -15.00 1.70 -14.82
CA GLY A 169 -13.89 1.52 -13.90
C GLY A 169 -12.56 1.25 -14.59
N ILE A 170 -11.66 0.56 -13.88
CA ILE A 170 -10.41 0.08 -14.46
C ILE A 170 -10.74 -1.04 -15.45
N ALA A 171 -10.22 -0.92 -16.67
CA ALA A 171 -10.47 -1.87 -17.74
C ALA A 171 -9.16 -2.48 -18.28
N VAL A 172 -9.30 -3.62 -18.96
CA VAL A 172 -8.24 -4.31 -19.70
C VAL A 172 -8.82 -4.78 -21.02
N GLU A 173 -8.29 -4.27 -22.13
CA GLU A 173 -8.68 -4.70 -23.47
C GLU A 173 -7.92 -5.96 -23.89
N LYS A 174 -8.52 -6.80 -24.72
CA LYS A 174 -7.86 -7.96 -25.28
C LYS A 174 -6.84 -7.56 -26.36
N THR A 175 -5.55 -7.63 -26.03
CA THR A 175 -4.43 -7.34 -26.96
C THR A 175 -3.71 -8.60 -27.44
N LYS A 176 -3.88 -9.72 -26.75
CA LYS A 176 -3.12 -10.98 -26.93
C LYS A 176 -1.61 -10.82 -26.75
N THR A 177 -1.18 -9.90 -25.89
CA THR A 177 0.24 -9.65 -25.63
C THR A 177 0.63 -9.89 -24.17
N ASP A 178 1.91 -10.16 -23.95
CA ASP A 178 2.52 -10.16 -22.62
C ASP A 178 2.74 -8.72 -22.09
N MET A 179 3.26 -8.62 -20.88
CA MET A 179 3.97 -7.43 -20.42
C MET A 179 5.26 -7.42 -21.24
N ASP A 180 5.88 -6.36 -21.71
CA ASP A 180 6.67 -6.29 -22.97
C ASP A 180 5.96 -6.14 -24.30
N GLY A 181 4.71 -6.59 -24.46
CA GLY A 181 3.93 -6.35 -25.68
C GLY A 181 4.18 -7.37 -26.81
N ASN A 182 4.86 -8.48 -26.53
CA ASN A 182 5.01 -9.58 -27.48
C ASN A 182 3.74 -10.44 -27.52
N PRO A 183 3.40 -11.05 -28.66
CA PRO A 183 2.27 -11.98 -28.75
C PRO A 183 2.41 -13.16 -27.77
N THR A 184 1.35 -13.48 -27.04
CA THR A 184 1.30 -14.68 -26.20
C THR A 184 0.95 -15.92 -27.03
N ALA A 185 1.56 -17.06 -26.70
CA ALA A 185 1.31 -18.32 -27.41
C ALA A 185 -0.13 -18.84 -27.24
N ASP A 186 -0.77 -18.54 -26.10
CA ASP A 186 -2.13 -18.97 -25.75
C ASP A 186 -3.20 -17.90 -26.10
N GLY A 187 -2.80 -16.77 -26.69
CA GLY A 187 -3.69 -15.63 -26.97
C GLY A 187 -4.20 -14.91 -25.72
N SER A 188 -3.61 -15.16 -24.55
CA SER A 188 -3.91 -14.41 -23.34
C SER A 188 -3.39 -12.97 -23.40
N THR A 189 -4.01 -12.07 -22.65
CA THR A 189 -3.48 -10.71 -22.44
C THR A 189 -2.99 -10.60 -21.02
N LYS A 190 -1.70 -10.28 -20.84
CA LYS A 190 -1.14 -10.04 -19.51
C LYS A 190 -1.30 -8.57 -19.15
N PHE A 191 -1.66 -8.33 -17.90
CA PHE A 191 -1.83 -6.99 -17.35
C PHE A 191 -1.42 -6.98 -15.89
N GLN A 192 -1.18 -5.80 -15.34
CA GLN A 192 -0.88 -5.64 -13.93
C GLN A 192 -1.59 -4.42 -13.38
N LEU A 193 -2.30 -4.60 -12.28
CA LEU A 193 -2.85 -3.50 -11.50
C LEU A 193 -1.72 -2.75 -10.78
N PRO A 194 -1.86 -1.43 -10.58
CA PRO A 194 -0.81 -0.67 -9.94
C PRO A 194 -0.64 -1.07 -8.48
N ALA A 195 0.55 -0.81 -7.96
CA ALA A 195 0.82 -0.86 -6.55
C ALA A 195 0.08 0.29 -5.83
N VAL A 196 -0.27 0.04 -4.58
CA VAL A 196 -0.82 1.01 -3.64
C VAL A 196 0.16 1.13 -2.48
N GLU A 197 0.62 2.35 -2.22
CA GLU A 197 1.37 2.67 -1.00
C GLU A 197 0.38 3.12 0.07
N VAL A 198 0.41 2.47 1.23
CA VAL A 198 -0.46 2.75 2.37
C VAL A 198 0.39 3.24 3.52
N THR A 199 0.07 4.43 4.03
CA THR A 199 0.72 5.02 5.21
C THR A 199 -0.21 4.91 6.41
N VAL A 200 0.34 4.38 7.50
CA VAL A 200 -0.36 4.21 8.76
C VAL A 200 0.56 4.58 9.93
N LYS A 201 -0.04 4.77 11.12
CA LYS A 201 0.67 4.96 12.38
C LYS A 201 0.44 3.76 13.29
N ALA A 202 1.50 3.20 13.87
CA ALA A 202 1.38 2.11 14.83
C ALA A 202 0.78 2.60 16.17
N VAL A 203 -0.18 1.87 16.73
CA VAL A 203 -0.95 2.32 17.92
C VAL A 203 -0.44 1.72 19.23
N ALA A 204 -0.09 0.42 19.25
CA ALA A 204 0.35 -0.30 20.43
C ALA A 204 1.39 -1.38 20.09
N GLU A 205 2.11 -1.87 21.10
CA GLU A 205 3.03 -3.00 20.92
C GLU A 205 2.30 -4.24 20.40
N GLY A 206 2.98 -5.05 19.58
CA GLY A 206 2.40 -6.24 18.99
C GLY A 206 2.77 -6.39 17.52
N VAL A 207 1.78 -6.64 16.67
CA VAL A 207 1.99 -6.83 15.23
C VAL A 207 1.00 -6.02 14.40
N VAL A 208 1.42 -5.71 13.18
CA VAL A 208 0.58 -5.19 12.10
C VAL A 208 0.64 -6.18 10.94
N THR A 209 -0.53 -6.64 10.48
CA THR A 209 -0.64 -7.68 9.44
C THR A 209 -1.59 -7.24 8.33
N PRO A 210 -1.09 -6.64 7.24
CA PRO A 210 -1.91 -6.35 6.07
C PRO A 210 -2.48 -7.63 5.46
N THR A 211 -3.74 -7.58 5.06
CA THR A 211 -4.47 -8.69 4.44
C THR A 211 -5.32 -8.18 3.29
N VAL A 212 -5.65 -9.06 2.34
CA VAL A 212 -6.80 -8.80 1.45
C VAL A 212 -8.10 -8.87 2.27
N ARG A 213 -9.17 -8.27 1.77
CA ARG A 213 -10.46 -8.28 2.46
C ARG A 213 -11.05 -9.69 2.54
N VAL A 214 -11.19 -10.23 3.75
CA VAL A 214 -11.77 -11.56 4.02
C VAL A 214 -12.75 -11.57 5.19
N SER A 215 -12.93 -10.45 5.88
CA SER A 215 -13.86 -10.33 7.00
C SER A 215 -15.32 -10.50 6.57
N GLY A 216 -16.10 -11.22 7.39
CA GLY A 216 -17.53 -11.44 7.15
C GLY A 216 -17.81 -12.14 5.81
N ASP A 217 -18.79 -11.63 5.06
CA ASP A 217 -19.17 -12.25 3.78
C ASP A 217 -18.09 -12.13 2.70
N ALA A 218 -17.03 -11.33 2.91
CA ALA A 218 -15.95 -11.20 1.93
C ALA A 218 -15.16 -12.50 1.77
N ALA A 219 -15.12 -13.37 2.79
CA ALA A 219 -14.54 -14.71 2.69
C ALA A 219 -15.45 -15.70 1.93
N ASN A 220 -16.76 -15.46 1.82
CA ASN A 220 -17.67 -16.41 1.19
C ASN A 220 -17.42 -16.55 -0.31
N TYR A 221 -17.62 -17.76 -0.85
CA TYR A 221 -17.57 -17.98 -2.28
C TYR A 221 -18.68 -17.19 -2.99
N ASN A 222 -18.35 -16.51 -4.09
CA ASN A 222 -19.31 -15.77 -4.92
C ASN A 222 -20.03 -14.61 -4.18
N SER A 223 -19.30 -13.92 -3.30
CA SER A 223 -19.82 -12.77 -2.57
C SER A 223 -19.48 -11.47 -3.30
N GLU A 224 -20.40 -10.53 -3.33
CA GLU A 224 -20.13 -9.18 -3.89
C GLU A 224 -19.11 -8.40 -3.06
N LYS A 225 -18.89 -8.81 -1.80
CA LYS A 225 -17.86 -8.28 -0.91
C LYS A 225 -16.48 -8.92 -1.10
N ASN A 226 -16.35 -9.90 -2.01
CA ASN A 226 -15.06 -10.53 -2.30
C ASN A 226 -13.99 -9.50 -2.64
N TYR A 227 -12.74 -9.78 -2.26
CA TYR A 227 -11.66 -8.82 -2.39
C TYR A 227 -11.38 -8.45 -3.85
N ASP A 228 -11.39 -9.45 -4.75
CA ASP A 228 -11.18 -9.30 -6.18
C ASP A 228 -12.50 -9.50 -6.92
N THR A 229 -13.00 -8.43 -7.55
CA THR A 229 -14.19 -8.49 -8.41
C THR A 229 -13.97 -7.71 -9.71
N PHE A 230 -14.61 -8.18 -10.77
CA PHE A 230 -14.53 -7.57 -12.08
C PHE A 230 -15.66 -8.03 -13.00
N LEU A 231 -15.92 -7.28 -14.06
CA LEU A 231 -16.86 -7.62 -15.11
C LEU A 231 -16.07 -8.17 -16.30
N ALA A 232 -16.04 -9.49 -16.44
CA ALA A 232 -15.54 -10.12 -17.65
C ALA A 232 -16.59 -10.03 -18.75
N ARG A 233 -16.17 -9.66 -19.96
CA ARG A 233 -17.03 -9.66 -21.14
C ARG A 233 -16.49 -10.60 -22.19
N ALA A 234 -17.38 -11.36 -22.82
CA ALA A 234 -17.01 -12.34 -23.82
C ALA A 234 -18.09 -12.48 -24.90
N PHE A 235 -17.72 -12.90 -26.10
CA PHE A 235 -18.67 -13.24 -27.16
C PHE A 235 -18.95 -14.74 -27.15
N ALA A 236 -20.23 -15.11 -27.02
CA ALA A 236 -20.69 -16.48 -27.10
C ALA A 236 -22.13 -16.52 -27.63
N LEU A 237 -22.52 -17.60 -28.31
CA LEU A 237 -23.89 -17.81 -28.78
C LEU A 237 -24.45 -16.62 -29.59
N GLY A 238 -23.61 -15.99 -30.41
CA GLY A 238 -24.01 -14.88 -31.27
C GLY A 238 -24.22 -13.53 -30.57
N SER A 239 -23.87 -13.39 -29.29
CA SER A 239 -24.04 -12.13 -28.54
C SER A 239 -22.94 -11.89 -27.50
N ASN A 240 -22.81 -10.63 -27.07
CA ASN A 240 -21.94 -10.24 -25.97
C ASN A 240 -22.54 -10.68 -24.63
N GLN A 241 -21.73 -11.37 -23.84
CA GLN A 241 -22.05 -11.87 -22.53
C GLN A 241 -21.37 -11.02 -21.47
N ASN A 242 -22.12 -10.68 -20.43
CA ASN A 242 -21.61 -10.10 -19.20
C ASN A 242 -21.43 -11.22 -18.17
N ALA A 243 -20.26 -11.29 -17.58
CA ALA A 243 -19.89 -12.28 -16.59
C ALA A 243 -19.28 -11.58 -15.36
N PRO A 244 -20.12 -10.93 -14.52
CA PRO A 244 -19.65 -10.39 -13.25
C PRO A 244 -19.02 -11.52 -12.44
N THR A 245 -17.77 -11.30 -12.03
CA THR A 245 -16.88 -12.30 -11.46
C THR A 245 -16.45 -11.90 -10.06
N PHE A 246 -16.49 -12.87 -9.15
CA PHE A 246 -16.22 -12.70 -7.72
C PHE A 246 -15.24 -13.76 -7.27
N CYS A 247 -14.08 -13.33 -6.75
CA CYS A 247 -12.97 -14.20 -6.40
C CYS A 247 -12.62 -14.09 -4.92
N THR A 248 -12.56 -15.22 -4.22
CA THR A 248 -12.13 -15.32 -2.81
C THR A 248 -10.84 -16.13 -2.71
N PRO A 249 -9.91 -15.84 -1.79
CA PRO A 249 -8.66 -16.59 -1.63
C PRO A 249 -8.94 -17.94 -0.98
N LYS A 250 -9.48 -18.89 -1.75
CA LYS A 250 -9.75 -20.28 -1.35
C LYS A 250 -9.28 -21.23 -2.43
N ASP A 251 -8.94 -22.44 -2.01
CA ASP A 251 -8.58 -23.51 -2.93
C ASP A 251 -9.84 -24.19 -3.52
N GLY A 252 -9.72 -24.63 -4.77
CA GLY A 252 -10.79 -25.28 -5.51
C GLY A 252 -11.56 -24.33 -6.44
N THR A 253 -12.45 -24.89 -7.26
CA THR A 253 -13.25 -24.14 -8.25
C THR A 253 -14.60 -23.70 -7.71
N ARG A 254 -15.16 -24.44 -6.74
CA ARG A 254 -16.44 -24.17 -6.07
C ARG A 254 -16.39 -24.61 -4.60
N PRO A 255 -15.53 -24.00 -3.77
CA PRO A 255 -15.42 -24.35 -2.36
C PRO A 255 -16.72 -24.00 -1.63
N ALA A 256 -17.02 -24.78 -0.58
CA ALA A 256 -18.05 -24.41 0.38
C ALA A 256 -17.60 -23.21 1.23
N ASN A 257 -18.55 -22.51 1.86
CA ASN A 257 -18.24 -21.28 2.61
C ASN A 257 -17.47 -21.54 3.91
N ASP A 258 -17.58 -22.74 4.47
CA ASP A 258 -16.86 -23.21 5.66
C ASP A 258 -15.41 -23.62 5.39
N VAL A 259 -15.01 -23.80 4.12
CA VAL A 259 -13.60 -24.02 3.75
C VAL A 259 -12.78 -22.78 4.15
N PRO A 260 -11.68 -22.90 4.91
CA PRO A 260 -10.89 -21.73 5.28
C PRO A 260 -10.29 -20.99 4.07
N VAL A 261 -10.00 -19.70 4.25
CA VAL A 261 -9.19 -18.96 3.26
C VAL A 261 -7.75 -19.48 3.24
N ASN A 262 -7.17 -19.57 2.04
CA ASN A 262 -5.79 -20.01 1.82
C ASN A 262 -4.81 -18.87 2.10
N ALA A 263 -3.53 -19.06 1.75
CA ALA A 263 -2.45 -18.12 2.02
C ALA A 263 -2.73 -16.67 1.57
N GLY A 264 -3.52 -16.47 0.51
CA GLY A 264 -3.88 -15.12 0.05
C GLY A 264 -4.80 -14.35 0.98
N GLY A 265 -5.58 -15.07 1.81
CA GLY A 265 -6.46 -14.49 2.83
C GLY A 265 -5.82 -14.39 4.20
N GLN A 266 -4.54 -14.74 4.34
CA GLN A 266 -3.77 -14.63 5.57
C GLN A 266 -2.93 -13.34 5.59
N ALA A 267 -2.13 -13.15 6.64
CA ALA A 267 -1.18 -12.04 6.73
C ALA A 267 -0.22 -12.02 5.53
N LEU A 268 -0.22 -10.93 4.78
CA LEU A 268 0.66 -10.73 3.63
C LEU A 268 2.10 -10.42 4.07
N ALA A 269 2.23 -9.68 5.17
CA ALA A 269 3.46 -9.50 5.91
C ALA A 269 3.14 -9.41 7.41
N THR A 270 4.16 -9.62 8.23
CA THR A 270 4.10 -9.40 9.68
C THR A 270 5.11 -8.32 10.04
N ILE A 271 4.61 -7.19 10.49
CA ILE A 271 5.42 -6.04 10.93
C ILE A 271 5.39 -6.02 12.45
N THR A 272 6.54 -6.17 13.10
CA THR A 272 6.62 -6.12 14.57
C THR A 272 6.55 -4.68 15.05
N VAL A 273 5.68 -4.40 16.03
CA VAL A 273 5.61 -3.10 16.70
C VAL A 273 6.29 -3.22 18.07
N GLY A 274 7.47 -2.63 18.19
CA GLY A 274 8.21 -2.55 19.45
C GLY A 274 7.83 -1.32 20.28
N ALA A 275 8.36 -1.27 21.51
CA ALA A 275 8.16 -0.17 22.43
C ALA A 275 8.45 1.19 21.78
N GLY A 276 7.59 2.17 22.06
CA GLY A 276 7.84 3.57 21.73
C GLY A 276 9.10 4.09 22.43
N GLY A 277 9.74 5.11 21.86
CA GLY A 277 10.74 5.87 22.62
C GLY A 277 10.09 6.53 23.86
N PRO A 278 10.86 6.88 24.90
CA PRO A 278 10.31 7.63 26.02
C PRO A 278 9.61 8.89 25.50
N VAL A 279 8.33 9.04 25.80
CA VAL A 279 7.72 10.38 25.80
C VAL A 279 8.44 11.11 26.92
N ASP A 280 9.31 12.07 26.58
CA ASP A 280 9.89 12.97 27.58
C ASP A 280 8.70 13.68 28.25
N PRO A 281 8.35 13.32 29.49
CA PRO A 281 7.26 13.97 30.18
C PRO A 281 7.86 15.27 30.70
N GLY A 282 7.93 16.28 29.83
CA GLY A 282 8.60 17.57 30.04
C GLY A 282 8.87 17.83 31.51
N GLY A 283 10.05 17.39 31.96
CA GLY A 283 10.46 17.59 33.34
C GLY A 283 10.47 19.09 33.60
N PRO A 284 9.97 19.57 34.74
CA PRO A 284 10.10 20.98 35.06
C PRO A 284 11.59 21.34 34.97
N ASP A 285 11.90 22.38 34.19
CA ASP A 285 13.24 22.95 34.10
C ASP A 285 13.85 23.02 35.51
N PRO A 286 15.11 22.57 35.71
CA PRO A 286 15.78 22.78 36.97
C PRO A 286 15.81 24.28 37.26
N VAL A 287 15.03 24.71 38.25
CA VAL A 287 15.15 26.05 38.81
C VAL A 287 16.56 26.19 39.36
N ASP A 288 17.38 26.99 38.69
CA ASP A 288 18.71 27.40 39.13
C ASP A 288 18.61 28.07 40.51
N PRO A 289 19.13 27.46 41.59
CA PRO A 289 19.15 28.09 42.89
C PRO A 289 20.48 28.82 43.06
N GLY A 290 20.46 30.11 42.78
CA GLY A 290 21.25 31.08 43.54
C GLY A 290 22.53 31.59 42.87
N ALA A 291 22.40 32.76 42.25
CA ALA A 291 23.47 33.76 42.29
C ALA A 291 23.55 34.36 43.71
N GLY A 292 24.23 33.64 44.61
CA GLY A 292 24.67 34.18 45.90
C GLY A 292 25.86 35.12 45.68
N SER A 293 25.70 36.38 46.07
CA SER A 293 26.80 37.34 46.17
C SER A 293 27.78 36.88 47.25
N VAL A 294 29.04 36.69 46.88
CA VAL A 294 30.17 36.60 47.83
C VAL A 294 31.03 37.84 47.71
N ASP A 295 30.89 38.67 48.74
CA ASP A 295 31.75 39.74 49.18
C ASP A 295 33.17 39.20 49.45
N PHE A 296 34.17 39.79 48.80
CA PHE A 296 35.57 39.60 49.15
C PHE A 296 36.14 40.94 49.63
N GLY A 297 36.21 41.04 50.95
CA GLY A 297 36.79 42.15 51.68
C GLY A 297 38.24 42.44 51.31
N SER A 298 38.48 43.74 51.24
CA SER A 298 39.73 44.49 51.23
C SER A 298 40.78 43.98 52.24
N ILE A 299 41.97 43.70 51.71
CA ILE A 299 43.30 43.74 52.35
C ILE A 299 44.26 44.09 51.20
N GLY A 300 45.00 45.19 51.14
CA GLY A 300 45.52 46.09 52.16
C GLY A 300 46.99 46.29 51.81
N SER A 301 47.34 47.35 51.08
CA SER A 301 48.70 47.91 50.97
C SER A 301 48.65 49.18 50.12
N ILE A 302 49.05 50.31 50.69
CA ILE A 302 49.92 51.37 50.13
C ILE A 302 49.78 52.60 51.04
N PHE A 303 50.73 52.74 51.96
CA PHE A 303 51.18 54.04 52.47
C PHE A 303 52.66 54.16 52.09
N GLY A 304 53.03 55.33 51.57
CA GLY A 304 54.41 55.83 51.70
C GLY A 304 54.99 56.53 50.46
N SER A 305 54.53 57.75 50.16
CA SER A 305 55.34 59.00 50.05
C SER A 305 54.58 60.07 49.30
#